data_AF-A0A1A6XMR3-F1
#
_entry.id   AF-A0A1A6XMR3-F1
#
_cell.length_a   1.000
_cell.length_b   1.000
_cell.length_c   1.000
_cell.angle_alpha   90.00
_cell.angle_beta   90.00
_cell.angle_gamma   90.00
#
_symmetry.space_group_name_H-M   'P 1'
#
loop_
_entity.id
_entity.type
_entity.pdbx_description
1 polymer ?
#
loop_
_entity_poly.entity_id
_entity_poly.type
_entity_poly.pdbx_seq_one_letter_code
_entity_poly.pdbx_strand_id
1 'polypeptide(L)'
;MSKVTPDVRWLTFRLKNGQSIGPDRLKDGWVIAAETARCGVRREHIEGSGLVYALYAPANLASPRRAEMRMREFLMNSGYTFTMGTLGG
;
A
#
# COMPACT_ATOMS: atom_id res chain seq x y z
N MET A 1 22.91 -11.05 -13.62
CA MET A 1 21.49 -11.46 -13.51
C MET A 1 20.93 -10.87 -12.21
N SER A 2 20.19 -9.76 -12.28
CA SER A 2 19.57 -9.19 -11.07
C SER A 2 18.38 -10.07 -10.70
N LYS A 3 18.44 -10.74 -9.54
CA LYS A 3 17.30 -11.45 -8.95
C LYS A 3 16.13 -10.48 -8.91
N VAL A 4 15.12 -10.67 -9.77
CA VAL A 4 13.83 -10.00 -9.62
C VAL A 4 13.27 -10.54 -8.31
N THR A 5 13.42 -9.76 -7.24
CA THR A 5 12.84 -10.10 -5.95
C THR A 5 11.33 -9.99 -6.17
N PRO A 6 10.54 -11.04 -5.90
CA PRO A 6 9.11 -10.96 -6.12
C PRO A 6 8.55 -9.80 -5.29
N ASP A 7 7.74 -8.96 -5.92
CA ASP A 7 7.00 -7.90 -5.25
C ASP A 7 6.07 -8.54 -4.22
N VAL A 8 6.36 -8.33 -2.93
CA VAL A 8 5.57 -8.85 -1.81
C VAL A 8 4.45 -7.86 -1.51
N ARG A 9 3.22 -8.38 -1.34
CA ARG A 9 2.08 -7.59 -0.86
C ARG A 9 2.26 -7.33 0.63
N TRP A 10 2.61 -6.08 0.98
CA TRP A 10 2.86 -5.69 2.37
C TRP A 10 1.59 -5.22 3.08
N LEU A 11 0.80 -4.39 2.40
CA LEU A 11 -0.38 -3.75 2.98
C LEU A 11 -1.57 -3.89 2.05
N THR A 12 -2.74 -4.02 2.65
CA THR A 12 -4.01 -3.82 1.96
C THR A 12 -4.84 -2.80 2.72
N PHE A 13 -5.56 -1.96 2.00
CA PHE A 13 -6.54 -1.09 2.66
C PHE A 13 -7.77 -0.88 1.79
N ARG A 14 -8.84 -0.46 2.44
CA ARG A 14 -10.10 -0.08 1.81
C ARG A 14 -10.38 1.35 2.15
N LEU A 15 -10.79 2.10 1.14
CA LEU A 15 -11.36 3.44 1.34
C LEU A 15 -12.86 3.31 1.61
N LYS A 16 -13.37 4.11 2.54
CA LYS A 16 -14.79 4.14 2.90
C LYS A 16 -15.52 5.24 2.14
N ASN A 17 -16.85 5.30 2.31
CA ASN A 17 -17.71 6.39 1.83
C ASN A 17 -17.59 6.66 0.32
N GLY A 18 -17.34 5.63 -0.49
CA GLY A 18 -17.16 5.78 -1.95
C GLY A 18 -15.88 6.50 -2.36
N GLN A 19 -14.96 6.78 -1.43
CA GLN A 19 -13.70 7.44 -1.74
C GLN A 19 -12.82 6.57 -2.64
N SER A 20 -12.08 7.22 -3.52
CA SER A 20 -11.11 6.58 -4.39
C SER A 20 -9.79 7.35 -4.40
N ILE A 21 -8.72 6.64 -4.71
CA ILE A 21 -7.40 7.22 -4.92
C ILE A 21 -6.87 6.72 -6.26
N GLY A 22 -6.34 7.65 -7.06
CA GLY A 22 -5.70 7.32 -8.32
C GLY A 22 -4.43 6.48 -8.10
N PRO A 23 -4.09 5.58 -9.03
CA PRO A 23 -2.93 4.69 -8.89
C PRO A 23 -1.61 5.47 -8.77
N ASP A 24 -1.44 6.58 -9.49
CA ASP A 24 -0.22 7.38 -9.44
C ASP A 24 -0.02 8.04 -8.07
N ARG A 25 -1.04 8.75 -7.58
CA ARG A 25 -1.02 9.36 -6.23
C ARG A 25 -0.78 8.32 -5.14
N LEU A 26 -1.38 7.14 -5.28
CA LEU A 26 -1.19 6.04 -4.32
C LEU A 26 0.25 5.50 -4.38
N LYS A 27 0.80 5.33 -5.59
CA LYS A 27 2.16 4.86 -5.79
C LYS A 27 3.18 5.85 -5.23
N ASP A 28 3.00 7.15 -5.46
CA ASP A 28 3.88 8.18 -4.92
C ASP A 28 3.89 8.18 -3.39
N GLY A 29 2.70 8.11 -2.77
CA GLY A 29 2.59 7.97 -1.32
C GLY A 29 3.28 6.71 -0.81
N TRP A 30 3.16 5.59 -1.52
CA TRP A 30 3.78 4.33 -1.12
C TRP A 30 5.31 4.34 -1.28
N VAL A 31 5.86 4.93 -2.34
CA VAL A 31 7.31 5.10 -2.52
C VAL A 31 7.94 5.88 -1.36
N ILE A 32 7.27 6.97 -0.95
CA ILE A 32 7.73 7.80 0.17
C ILE A 32 7.62 7.04 1.49
N ALA A 33 6.49 6.37 1.73
CA ALA A 33 6.26 5.60 2.95
C ALA A 33 7.26 4.44 3.09
N ALA A 34 7.49 3.68 2.02
CA ALA A 34 8.33 2.50 1.98
C ALA A 34 9.84 2.81 1.84
N GLU A 35 10.23 4.07 1.64
CA GLU A 35 11.62 4.50 1.43
C GLU A 35 12.31 3.76 0.27
N THR A 36 11.55 3.41 -0.77
CA THR A 36 12.07 2.70 -1.95
C THR A 36 11.27 3.03 -3.20
N ALA A 37 11.95 3.18 -4.33
CA ALA A 37 11.31 3.37 -5.63
C ALA A 37 10.74 2.06 -6.21
N ARG A 38 11.10 0.90 -5.65
CA ARG A 38 10.62 -0.42 -6.10
C ARG A 38 9.24 -0.73 -5.52
N CYS A 39 8.28 0.11 -5.81
CA CYS A 39 6.92 0.00 -5.27
C CYS A 39 5.90 -0.27 -6.37
N GLY A 40 4.96 -1.15 -6.07
CA GLY A 40 3.80 -1.43 -6.90
C GLY A 40 2.50 -1.15 -6.14
N VAL A 41 1.46 -0.75 -6.85
CA VAL A 41 0.11 -0.60 -6.29
C VAL A 41 -0.89 -1.25 -7.22
N ARG A 42 -1.88 -1.93 -6.66
CA ARG A 42 -2.96 -2.54 -7.41
C ARG A 42 -4.29 -2.26 -6.75
N ARG A 43 -5.31 -2.09 -7.59
CA ARG A 43 -6.71 -2.04 -7.16
C ARG A 43 -7.34 -3.37 -7.50
N GLU A 44 -7.82 -4.08 -6.49
CA GLU A 44 -8.30 -5.44 -6.62
C GLU A 44 -9.72 -5.56 -6.08
N HIS A 45 -10.52 -6.43 -6.68
CA HIS A 45 -11.80 -6.84 -6.15
C HIS A 45 -11.62 -8.19 -5.45
N ILE A 46 -11.80 -8.20 -4.13
CA ILE A 46 -11.76 -9.43 -3.34
C ILE A 46 -13.20 -9.84 -3.03
N GLU A 47 -13.56 -11.07 -3.34
CA GLU A 47 -14.87 -11.63 -3.04
C GLU A 47 -15.18 -11.50 -1.53
N GLY A 48 -16.38 -11.03 -1.18
CA GLY A 48 -16.78 -10.74 0.20
C GLY A 48 -16.14 -9.50 0.85
N SER A 49 -15.00 -9.02 0.36
CA SER A 49 -14.31 -7.82 0.90
C SER A 49 -14.46 -6.58 0.02
N GLY A 50 -14.95 -6.72 -1.22
CA GLY A 50 -15.11 -5.63 -2.17
C GLY A 50 -13.79 -5.06 -2.67
N LEU A 51 -13.80 -3.77 -3.01
CA LEU A 51 -12.64 -3.06 -3.55
C LEU A 51 -11.55 -2.84 -2.50
N VAL A 52 -10.35 -3.32 -2.77
CA VAL A 52 -9.15 -3.12 -1.95
C VAL A 52 -8.02 -2.50 -2.77
N TYR A 53 -7.15 -1.76 -2.09
CA TYR A 53 -5.88 -1.27 -2.61
C TYR A 53 -4.76 -2.09 -1.99
N ALA A 54 -3.97 -2.77 -2.82
CA ALA A 54 -2.85 -3.59 -2.42
C ALA A 54 -1.53 -2.87 -2.73
N LEU A 55 -0.64 -2.82 -1.74
CA LEU A 55 0.66 -2.15 -1.80
C LEU A 55 1.78 -3.19 -1.79
N TYR A 56 2.65 -3.09 -2.79
CA TYR A 56 3.71 -4.04 -3.08
C TYR A 56 5.08 -3.39 -2.94
N ALA A 57 6.03 -4.10 -2.36
CA ALA A 57 7.43 -3.68 -2.25
C ALA A 57 8.33 -4.92 -2.17
N PRO A 58 9.67 -4.79 -2.25
CA PRO A 58 10.57 -5.92 -2.15
C PRO A 58 10.43 -6.61 -0.79
N ALA A 59 10.73 -7.91 -0.74
CA ALA A 59 10.69 -8.70 0.49
C ALA A 59 11.64 -8.17 1.59
N ASN A 60 12.71 -7.47 1.22
CA ASN A 60 13.70 -6.90 2.13
C ASN A 60 13.41 -5.43 2.47
N LEU A 61 12.14 -5.05 2.59
CA LEU A 61 11.72 -3.72 3.01
C LEU A 61 12.37 -3.37 4.36
N ALA A 62 13.13 -2.27 4.40
CA ALA A 62 14.01 -1.96 5.52
C ALA A 62 13.27 -1.74 6.84
N SER A 63 12.04 -1.22 6.80
CA SER A 63 11.23 -0.98 8.00
C SER A 63 9.73 -1.09 7.70
N PRO A 64 9.17 -2.31 7.66
CA PRO A 64 7.76 -2.53 7.30
C PRO A 64 6.78 -1.77 8.21
N ARG A 65 7.03 -1.77 9.52
CA ARG A 65 6.20 -1.05 10.49
C ARG A 65 6.23 0.47 10.28
N ARG A 66 7.39 1.05 9.93
CA ARG A 66 7.47 2.48 9.61
C ARG A 66 6.75 2.80 8.30
N ALA A 67 6.89 1.94 7.30
CA ALA A 67 6.19 2.09 6.04
C ALA A 67 4.67 2.07 6.23
N GLU A 68 4.15 1.15 7.06
CA GLU A 68 2.75 1.14 7.44
C GLU A 68 2.31 2.44 8.14
N MET A 69 3.02 2.89 9.18
CA MET A 69 2.67 4.11 9.91
C MET A 69 2.65 5.34 9.00
N ARG A 70 3.66 5.50 8.14
CA ARG A 70 3.72 6.59 7.17
C ARG A 70 2.61 6.51 6.13
N MET A 71 2.23 5.31 5.72
CA MET A 71 1.12 5.13 4.79
C MET A 71 -0.22 5.48 5.44
N ARG A 72 -0.40 5.15 6.73
CA ARG A 72 -1.56 5.58 7.52
C ARG A 72 -1.62 7.10 7.61
N GLU A 73 -0.51 7.74 7.97
CA GLU A 73 -0.41 9.21 8.03
C GLU A 73 -0.71 9.87 6.69
N PHE A 74 -0.15 9.36 5.58
CA PHE A 74 -0.43 9.85 4.24
C PHE A 74 -1.93 9.82 3.90
N LEU A 75 -2.61 8.72 4.21
CA LEU A 75 -4.04 8.58 3.96
C LEU A 75 -4.87 9.53 4.84
N MET A 76 -4.53 9.62 6.13
CA MET A 76 -5.19 10.53 7.08
C MET A 76 -5.02 12.00 6.67
N ASN A 77 -3.80 12.43 6.38
CA ASN A 77 -3.48 13.79 5.95
C ASN A 77 -4.12 14.15 4.60
N SER A 78 -4.40 13.15 3.77
CA SER A 78 -5.12 13.32 2.50
C SER A 78 -6.64 13.33 2.66
N GLY A 79 -7.19 13.22 3.88
CA GLY A 79 -8.62 13.23 4.16
C GLY A 79 -9.33 11.90 3.85
N TYR A 80 -8.59 10.80 3.73
CA TYR A 80 -9.18 9.49 3.48
C TYR A 80 -9.62 8.83 4.78
N THR A 81 -10.82 8.25 4.76
CA THR A 81 -11.31 7.33 5.78
C THR A 81 -11.07 5.92 5.30
N PHE A 82 -10.33 5.11 6.06
CA PHE A 82 -9.89 3.80 5.60
C PHE A 82 -9.86 2.73 6.70
N THR A 83 -9.85 1.47 6.28
CA THR A 83 -9.45 0.31 7.08
C THR A 83 -8.23 -0.30 6.44
N MET A 84 -7.18 -0.57 7.20
CA MET A 84 -5.92 -1.13 6.72
C MET A 84 -5.66 -2.48 7.38
N GLY A 85 -5.37 -3.48 6.57
CA GLY A 85 -4.85 -4.78 6.99
C GLY A 85 -3.36 -4.87 6.68
N THR A 86 -2.60 -5.43 7.61
CA THR A 86 -1.21 -5.82 7.41
C THR A 86 -1.17 -7.30 7.05
N LEU A 87 -0.40 -7.65 6.02
CA LEU A 87 -0.22 -9.06 5.61
C LEU A 87 1.22 -9.55 5.84
N GLY A 88 2.02 -8.80 6.59
CA GLY A 88 3.40 -9.16 6.89
C GLY A 88 3.76 -8.90 8.35
N GLY A 89 3.60 -9.94 9.17
CA GLY A 89 4.17 -10.13 10.50
C GLY A 89 4.56 -11.60 10.62
#